data_AF-O14285-F1
#
_entry.id   AF-O14285-F1
#
_cell.length_a   1.000
_cell.length_b   1.000
_cell.length_c   1.000
_cell.angle_alpha   90.00
_cell.angle_beta   90.00
_cell.angle_gamma   90.00
#
_symmetry.space_group_name_H-M   'P 1'
#
loop_
_entity.id
_entity.type
_entity.pdbx_description
1 polymer ?
#
loop_
_entity_poly.entity_id
_entity_poly.type
_entity_poly.pdbx_seq_one_letter_code
_entity_poly.pdbx_strand_id
1 'polypeptide(L)'
;MSDLLNYLQSIAATSEKLLEPENPNAARFTDAVLHTHAITDLIRDTQKEELIAAEFKSLPKDWSERLASENPADYVACIEELLDIYPMQGGREYLETLVEKYNLHMSGIENLENVLLEQKEQLQQLEKRQTDQVSARENILQRETSEIQRLEREIEKVKQLIQS
;
A
#
# COMPACT_ATOMS: atom_id res chain seq x y z
N MET A 1 87.47 -9.95 -7.10
CA MET A 1 86.50 -9.09 -6.37
C MET A 1 85.24 -8.81 -7.18
N SER A 2 85.32 -8.70 -8.51
CA SER A 2 84.15 -8.59 -9.41
C SER A 2 83.13 -9.73 -9.22
N ASP A 3 83.61 -10.96 -9.08
CA ASP A 3 82.71 -12.13 -9.06
C ASP A 3 81.83 -12.16 -7.80
N LEU A 4 82.39 -11.76 -6.65
CA LEU A 4 81.65 -11.66 -5.38
C LEU A 4 80.55 -10.59 -5.47
N LEU A 5 80.84 -9.44 -6.10
CA LEU A 5 79.85 -8.39 -6.33
C LEU A 5 78.72 -8.87 -7.25
N ASN A 6 79.04 -9.63 -8.29
CA ASN A 6 78.04 -10.23 -9.19
C ASN A 6 77.14 -11.23 -8.45
N TYR A 7 77.70 -12.07 -7.57
CA TYR A 7 76.90 -13.00 -6.76
C TYR A 7 75.99 -12.27 -5.76
N LEU A 8 76.47 -11.21 -5.10
CA LEU A 8 75.65 -10.39 -4.20
C LEU A 8 74.50 -9.70 -4.93
N GLN A 9 74.75 -9.15 -6.13
CA GLN A 9 73.68 -8.57 -6.96
C GLN A 9 72.66 -9.62 -7.41
N SER A 10 73.11 -10.83 -7.76
CA SER A 10 72.22 -11.94 -8.12
C SER A 10 71.34 -12.37 -6.94
N ILE A 11 71.89 -12.43 -5.73
CA ILE A 11 71.14 -12.76 -4.50
C ILE A 11 70.13 -11.65 -4.17
N ALA A 12 70.51 -10.38 -4.30
CA ALA A 12 69.59 -9.26 -4.08
C ALA A 12 68.43 -9.27 -5.07
N ALA A 13 68.70 -9.47 -6.36
CA ALA A 13 67.67 -9.53 -7.41
C ALA A 13 66.72 -10.73 -7.25
N THR A 14 67.21 -11.88 -6.76
CA THR A 14 66.36 -13.04 -6.47
C THR A 14 65.55 -12.88 -5.18
N SER A 15 66.12 -12.23 -4.16
CA SER A 15 65.42 -11.87 -2.92
C SER A 15 64.24 -10.94 -3.16
N GLU A 16 64.43 -9.88 -3.96
CA GLU A 16 63.37 -8.93 -4.28
C GLU A 16 62.21 -9.62 -5.03
N LYS A 17 62.54 -10.51 -5.97
CA LYS A 17 61.56 -11.28 -6.73
C LYS A 17 60.81 -12.35 -5.91
N LEU A 18 61.35 -12.77 -4.77
CA LEU A 18 60.72 -13.71 -3.84
C LEU A 18 59.85 -13.02 -2.77
N LEU A 19 60.04 -11.72 -2.55
CA LEU A 19 59.27 -10.92 -1.59
C LEU A 19 57.94 -10.43 -2.16
N GLU A 20 57.81 -10.40 -3.49
CA GLU A 20 56.56 -10.12 -4.19
C GLU A 20 55.96 -11.37 -4.87
N PRO A 21 55.67 -12.48 -4.16
CA PRO A 21 54.78 -13.46 -4.74
C PRO A 21 53.40 -12.81 -4.76
N GLU A 22 52.98 -12.32 -5.94
CA GLU A 22 51.57 -12.03 -6.21
C GLU A 22 50.77 -13.22 -5.73
N ASN A 23 50.10 -13.10 -4.59
CA ASN A 23 49.46 -14.22 -3.93
C ASN A 23 48.25 -14.61 -4.79
N PRO A 24 48.34 -15.66 -5.63
CA PRO A 24 47.30 -15.95 -6.62
C PRO A 24 46.04 -16.54 -5.96
N ASN A 25 46.06 -16.67 -4.62
CA ASN A 25 45.00 -17.28 -3.83
C ASN A 25 43.91 -16.29 -3.39
N ALA A 26 44.14 -14.98 -3.45
CA ALA A 26 43.11 -14.01 -3.03
C ALA A 26 41.94 -13.88 -4.03
N ALA A 27 42.11 -14.35 -5.27
CA ALA A 27 41.13 -14.24 -6.35
C ALA A 27 40.68 -15.61 -6.91
N ARG A 28 40.66 -16.66 -6.07
CA ARG A 28 40.23 -17.98 -6.51
C ARG A 28 38.72 -18.15 -6.36
N PHE A 29 38.03 -18.12 -7.49
CA PHE A 29 36.62 -18.52 -7.65
C PHE A 29 36.26 -19.83 -6.95
N THR A 30 37.21 -20.78 -6.88
CA THR A 30 37.00 -22.11 -6.28
C THR A 30 36.62 -22.06 -4.81
N ASP A 31 37.15 -21.10 -4.04
CA ASP A 31 36.89 -21.03 -2.60
C ASP A 31 35.46 -20.53 -2.33
N ALA A 32 34.96 -19.60 -3.16
CA ALA A 32 33.56 -19.15 -3.10
C ALA A 32 32.59 -20.27 -3.51
N VAL A 33 32.89 -21.00 -4.60
CA VAL A 33 32.02 -22.05 -5.15
C VAL A 33 31.92 -23.28 -4.25
N LEU A 34 33.01 -23.64 -3.56
CA LEU A 34 33.06 -24.87 -2.76
C LEU A 34 32.68 -24.68 -1.28
N HIS A 35 32.62 -23.44 -0.78
CA HIS A 35 32.33 -23.19 0.65
C HIS A 35 30.97 -22.55 0.91
N THR A 36 30.24 -22.13 -0.13
CA THR A 36 28.89 -21.60 0.01
C THR A 36 27.86 -22.56 -0.58
N HIS A 37 27.07 -23.19 0.30
CA HIS A 37 25.88 -23.97 -0.10
C HIS A 37 24.67 -23.06 -0.46
N ALA A 38 24.94 -21.81 -0.81
CA ALA A 38 23.92 -20.83 -1.15
C ALA A 38 23.78 -20.76 -2.67
N ILE A 39 22.53 -20.93 -3.12
CA ILE A 39 21.91 -20.70 -4.44
C ILE A 39 22.87 -20.20 -5.54
N THR A 40 22.82 -20.88 -6.69
CA THR A 40 23.53 -20.68 -7.98
C THR A 40 23.46 -19.27 -8.57
N ASP A 41 23.90 -18.28 -7.82
CA ASP A 41 24.07 -16.90 -8.26
C ASP A 41 25.50 -16.74 -8.79
N LEU A 42 25.68 -15.90 -9.81
CA LEU A 42 27.00 -15.61 -10.39
C LEU A 42 27.97 -15.19 -9.27
N ILE A 43 29.16 -15.79 -9.24
CA ILE A 43 30.18 -15.56 -8.19
C ILE A 43 30.44 -14.05 -8.08
N ARG A 44 29.93 -13.46 -7.00
CA ARG A 44 30.03 -12.02 -6.72
C ARG A 44 31.39 -11.71 -6.12
N ASP A 45 32.43 -11.73 -6.94
CA ASP A 45 33.64 -10.99 -6.60
C ASP A 45 33.25 -9.52 -6.37
N THR A 46 33.84 -8.92 -5.35
CA THR A 46 33.42 -7.68 -4.68
C THR A 46 33.51 -6.41 -5.55
N GLN A 47 32.75 -6.34 -6.64
CA GLN A 47 32.53 -5.13 -7.43
C GLN A 47 31.03 -5.04 -7.77
N LYS A 48 30.36 -4.02 -7.22
CA LYS A 48 28.96 -3.71 -7.48
C LYS A 48 28.82 -3.21 -8.93
N GLU A 49 28.74 -4.11 -9.90
CA GLU A 49 28.15 -3.80 -11.20
C GLU A 49 26.78 -4.45 -11.27
N GLU A 50 25.74 -3.62 -11.22
CA GLU A 50 24.35 -3.98 -11.47
C GLU A 50 24.19 -4.39 -12.95
N LEU A 51 24.57 -5.62 -13.28
CA LEU A 51 24.26 -6.21 -14.57
C LEU A 51 22.79 -6.65 -14.57
N ILE A 52 21.96 -5.76 -15.12
CA ILE A 52 20.60 -6.03 -15.55
C ILE A 52 20.65 -7.08 -16.67
N ALA A 53 20.64 -8.35 -16.29
CA ALA A 53 20.44 -9.47 -17.19
C ALA A 53 19.24 -10.30 -16.72
N ALA A 54 18.13 -9.65 -16.44
CA ALA A 54 16.85 -10.33 -16.37
C ALA A 54 16.47 -10.73 -17.80
N GLU A 55 16.46 -12.03 -18.09
CA GLU A 55 15.89 -12.58 -19.31
C GLU A 55 14.52 -11.93 -19.55
N PHE A 56 14.31 -11.41 -20.75
CA PHE A 56 13.07 -10.73 -21.16
C PHE A 56 11.90 -11.73 -21.09
N LYS A 57 11.30 -11.91 -19.91
CA LYS A 57 10.03 -12.61 -19.77
C LYS A 57 9.00 -11.72 -20.45
N SER A 58 8.41 -12.24 -21.52
CA SER A 58 7.30 -11.55 -22.20
C SER A 58 6.26 -11.11 -21.18
N LEU A 59 5.78 -9.87 -21.32
CA LEU A 59 4.67 -9.36 -20.52
C LEU A 59 3.51 -10.38 -20.50
N PRO A 60 2.88 -10.63 -19.35
CA PRO A 60 1.72 -11.52 -19.27
C PRO A 60 0.65 -11.09 -20.28
N LYS A 61 0.10 -12.04 -21.03
CA LYS A 61 -0.88 -11.77 -22.10
C LYS A 61 -2.18 -11.14 -21.58
N ASP A 62 -2.46 -11.33 -20.29
CA ASP A 62 -3.69 -10.90 -19.63
C ASP A 62 -3.67 -9.41 -19.26
N TRP A 63 -2.52 -8.73 -19.39
CA TRP A 63 -2.41 -7.30 -19.12
C TRP A 63 -3.33 -6.46 -20.00
N SER A 64 -3.56 -6.86 -21.26
CA SER A 64 -4.46 -6.10 -22.13
C SER A 64 -5.90 -6.10 -21.62
N GLU A 65 -6.34 -7.20 -21.00
CA GLU A 65 -7.68 -7.29 -20.41
C GLU A 65 -7.76 -6.50 -19.09
N ARG A 66 -6.73 -6.63 -18.23
CA ARG A 66 -6.65 -5.91 -16.95
C ARG A 66 -6.42 -4.40 -17.08
N LEU A 67 -5.73 -3.96 -18.13
CA LEU A 67 -5.58 -2.53 -18.41
C LEU A 67 -6.84 -1.94 -19.05
N ALA A 68 -7.69 -2.80 -19.65
CA ALA A 68 -9.00 -2.42 -20.15
C ALA A 68 -10.08 -2.36 -19.06
N SER A 69 -9.88 -3.04 -17.92
CA SER A 69 -10.75 -2.84 -16.76
C SER A 69 -10.52 -1.45 -16.15
N GLU A 70 -11.59 -0.66 -16.05
CA GLU A 70 -11.59 0.67 -15.40
C GLU A 70 -11.38 0.61 -13.87
N ASN A 71 -11.04 -0.56 -13.32
CA ASN A 71 -10.87 -0.79 -11.91
C ASN A 71 -9.40 -0.52 -11.51
N PRO A 72 -9.14 0.44 -10.60
CA PRO A 72 -7.78 0.84 -10.23
C PRO A 72 -6.95 -0.30 -9.61
N ALA A 73 -7.60 -1.30 -8.99
CA ALA A 73 -6.92 -2.45 -8.41
C ALA A 73 -6.23 -3.33 -9.47
N ASP A 74 -6.83 -3.45 -10.66
CA ASP A 74 -6.27 -4.25 -11.74
C ASP A 74 -5.00 -3.61 -12.31
N TYR A 75 -4.91 -2.27 -12.32
CA TYR A 75 -3.69 -1.56 -12.67
C TYR A 75 -2.57 -1.79 -11.65
N VAL A 76 -2.89 -1.78 -10.35
CA VAL A 76 -1.89 -2.02 -9.30
C VAL A 76 -1.37 -3.46 -9.36
N ALA A 77 -2.23 -4.45 -9.59
CA ALA A 77 -1.79 -5.82 -9.82
C ALA A 77 -0.85 -5.93 -11.03
N CYS A 78 -1.15 -5.23 -12.13
CA CYS A 78 -0.23 -5.16 -13.27
C CYS A 78 1.11 -4.50 -12.91
N ILE A 79 1.11 -3.44 -12.10
CA ILE A 79 2.34 -2.76 -11.67
C ILE A 79 3.15 -3.66 -10.74
N GLU A 80 2.53 -4.38 -9.82
CA GLU A 80 3.22 -5.34 -8.94
C GLU A 80 3.89 -6.46 -9.75
N GLU A 81 3.19 -7.02 -10.74
CA GLU A 81 3.79 -7.97 -11.69
C GLU A 81 4.91 -7.33 -12.53
N LEU A 82 4.79 -6.04 -12.87
CA LEU A 82 5.84 -5.31 -13.57
C LEU A 82 7.09 -5.18 -12.71
N LEU A 83 6.94 -4.84 -11.43
CA LEU A 83 8.05 -4.61 -10.50
C LEU A 83 8.98 -5.81 -10.38
N ASP A 84 8.43 -7.03 -10.49
CA ASP A 84 9.21 -8.28 -10.46
C ASP A 84 10.11 -8.48 -11.69
N ILE A 85 9.74 -7.89 -12.83
CA ILE A 85 10.42 -8.10 -14.13
C ILE A 85 11.14 -6.81 -14.59
N TYR A 86 10.84 -5.66 -13.97
CA TYR A 86 11.26 -4.37 -14.47
C TYR A 86 12.78 -4.16 -14.34
N PRO A 87 13.51 -3.94 -15.44
CA PRO A 87 14.97 -3.99 -15.45
C PRO A 87 15.64 -2.74 -14.87
N MET A 88 15.00 -1.58 -14.91
CA MET A 88 15.64 -0.30 -14.57
C MET A 88 15.29 0.16 -13.15
N GLN A 89 16.31 0.39 -12.32
CA GLN A 89 16.14 0.84 -10.94
C GLN A 89 15.30 2.13 -10.81
N GLY A 90 15.60 3.16 -11.61
CA GLY A 90 14.86 4.44 -11.52
C GLY A 90 13.38 4.34 -11.93
N GLY A 91 13.03 3.45 -12.87
CA GLY A 91 11.62 3.22 -13.21
C GLY A 91 10.93 2.29 -12.21
N ARG A 92 11.67 1.36 -11.59
CA ARG A 92 11.17 0.54 -10.48
C ARG A 92 10.78 1.40 -9.28
N GLU A 93 11.63 2.33 -8.88
CA GLU A 93 11.34 3.29 -7.79
C GLU A 93 10.09 4.13 -8.08
N TYR A 94 9.91 4.56 -9.34
CA TYR A 94 8.70 5.28 -9.76
C TYR A 94 7.44 4.43 -9.67
N LEU A 95 7.51 3.17 -10.11
CA LEU A 95 6.40 2.21 -10.02
C LEU A 95 6.07 1.87 -8.56
N GLU A 96 7.07 1.66 -7.70
CA GLU A 96 6.89 1.46 -6.25
C GLU A 96 6.19 2.68 -5.63
N THR A 97 6.67 3.90 -5.94
CA THR A 97 6.04 5.14 -5.48
C THR A 97 4.57 5.24 -5.93
N LEU A 98 4.24 4.74 -7.12
CA LEU A 98 2.87 4.76 -7.63
C LEU A 98 1.96 3.79 -6.87
N VAL A 99 2.45 2.58 -6.58
CA VAL A 99 1.74 1.59 -5.73
C VAL A 99 1.54 2.13 -4.32
N GLU A 100 2.57 2.73 -3.72
CA GLU A 100 2.48 3.35 -2.39
C GLU A 100 1.43 4.47 -2.36
N LYS A 101 1.41 5.35 -3.37
CA LYS A 101 0.40 6.40 -3.50
C LYS A 101 -1.00 5.83 -3.64
N TYR A 102 -1.18 4.78 -4.43
CA TYR A 102 -2.47 4.12 -4.57
C TYR A 102 -2.96 3.56 -3.23
N ASN A 103 -2.11 2.82 -2.51
CA ASN A 103 -2.44 2.25 -1.21
C ASN A 103 -2.79 3.31 -0.17
N LEU A 104 -2.07 4.45 -0.17
CA LEU A 104 -2.37 5.60 0.66
C LEU A 104 -3.75 6.20 0.33
N HIS A 105 -4.05 6.38 -0.96
CA HIS A 105 -5.35 6.90 -1.40
C HIS A 105 -6.49 5.93 -1.09
N MET A 106 -6.30 4.62 -1.29
CA MET A 106 -7.29 3.59 -0.95
C MET A 106 -7.62 3.59 0.53
N SER A 107 -6.60 3.62 1.39
CA SER A 107 -6.79 3.75 2.85
C SER A 107 -7.54 5.06 3.19
N GLY A 108 -7.26 6.14 2.48
CA GLY A 108 -7.98 7.41 2.63
C GLY A 108 -9.46 7.32 2.23
N ILE A 109 -9.77 6.64 1.13
CA ILE A 109 -11.14 6.40 0.66
C ILE A 109 -11.92 5.56 1.68
N GLU A 110 -11.35 4.45 2.16
CA GLU A 110 -11.97 3.60 3.18
C GLU A 110 -12.32 4.38 4.45
N ASN A 111 -11.42 5.26 4.90
CA ASN A 111 -11.68 6.13 6.05
C ASN A 111 -12.83 7.12 5.78
N LEU A 112 -12.88 7.72 4.59
CA LEU A 112 -13.97 8.63 4.20
C LEU A 112 -15.31 7.90 4.06
N GLU A 113 -15.32 6.67 3.55
CA GLU A 113 -16.52 5.83 3.46
C GLU A 113 -17.06 5.50 4.86
N ASN A 114 -16.19 5.16 5.81
CA ASN A 114 -16.58 4.92 7.20
C ASN A 114 -17.22 6.17 7.84
N VAL A 115 -16.60 7.35 7.66
CA VAL A 115 -17.16 8.62 8.15
C VAL A 115 -18.50 8.93 7.48
N LEU A 116 -18.64 8.66 6.18
CA LEU A 116 -19.89 8.84 5.45
C LEU A 116 -21.00 7.93 6.01
N LEU A 117 -20.68 6.68 6.32
CA LEU A 117 -21.63 5.74 6.94
C LEU A 117 -22.08 6.24 8.33
N GLU A 118 -21.14 6.69 9.16
CA GLU A 118 -21.46 7.28 10.47
C GLU A 118 -22.37 8.51 10.35
N GLN A 119 -22.06 9.42 9.42
CA GLN A 119 -22.88 10.61 9.17
C GLN A 119 -24.27 10.24 8.64
N LYS A 120 -24.38 9.24 7.76
CA LYS A 120 -25.65 8.73 7.25
C LYS A 120 -26.50 8.14 8.37
N GLU A 121 -25.90 7.39 9.29
CA GLU A 121 -26.60 6.87 10.47
C GLU A 121 -27.09 8.00 11.38
N GLN A 122 -26.24 8.99 11.67
CA GLN A 122 -26.62 10.16 12.46
C GLN A 122 -27.79 10.92 11.83
N LEU A 123 -27.78 11.12 10.51
CA LEU A 123 -28.88 11.74 9.78
C LEU A 123 -30.16 10.93 9.89
N GLN A 124 -30.12 9.60 9.72
CA GLN A 124 -31.28 8.73 9.90
C GLN A 124 -31.85 8.80 11.32
N GLN A 125 -30.99 8.90 12.34
CA GLN A 125 -31.44 9.08 13.72
C GLN A 125 -32.11 10.44 13.93
N LEU A 126 -31.61 11.51 13.31
CA LEU A 126 -32.21 12.84 13.37
C LEU A 126 -33.57 12.89 12.65
N GLU A 127 -33.66 12.31 11.45
CA GLU A 127 -34.91 12.17 10.71
C GLU A 127 -35.95 11.41 11.54
N LYS A 128 -35.55 10.28 12.16
CA LYS A 128 -36.44 9.52 13.03
C LYS A 128 -36.94 10.36 14.21
N ARG A 129 -36.04 11.07 14.92
CA ARG A 129 -36.43 11.97 16.02
C ARG A 129 -37.39 13.07 15.55
N GLN A 130 -37.17 13.62 14.37
CA GLN A 130 -38.06 14.62 13.79
C GLN A 130 -39.44 14.04 13.50
N THR A 131 -39.52 12.84 12.89
CA THR A 131 -40.78 12.16 12.64
C THR A 131 -41.54 11.83 13.93
N ASP A 132 -40.83 11.36 14.96
CA ASP A 132 -41.40 11.07 16.28
C ASP A 132 -41.94 12.35 16.94
N GLN A 133 -41.23 13.48 16.82
CA GLN A 133 -41.70 14.77 17.32
C GLN A 133 -42.95 15.27 16.60
N VAL A 134 -43.01 15.13 15.27
CA VAL A 134 -44.20 15.53 14.48
C VAL A 134 -45.38 14.66 14.87
N SER A 135 -45.20 13.34 14.98
CA SER A 135 -46.26 12.42 15.43
C SER A 135 -46.71 12.72 16.85
N ALA A 136 -45.79 13.01 17.78
CA ALA A 136 -46.12 13.39 19.15
C ALA A 136 -46.95 14.69 19.20
N ARG A 137 -46.58 15.71 18.42
CA ARG A 137 -47.35 16.96 18.30
C ARG A 137 -48.74 16.71 17.73
N GLU A 138 -48.86 15.88 16.70
CA GLU A 138 -50.14 15.53 16.11
C GLU A 138 -51.04 14.80 17.11
N ASN A 139 -50.50 13.83 17.86
CA ASN A 139 -51.23 13.11 18.90
C ASN A 139 -51.71 14.05 20.02
N ILE A 140 -50.89 15.02 20.44
CA ILE A 140 -51.28 16.03 21.42
C ILE A 140 -52.42 16.90 20.87
N LEU A 141 -52.28 17.41 19.65
CA LEU A 141 -53.31 18.24 19.01
C LEU A 141 -54.64 17.49 18.84
N GLN A 142 -54.60 16.21 18.46
CA GLN A 142 -55.79 15.36 18.35
C GLN A 142 -56.48 15.19 19.72
N ARG A 143 -55.70 14.94 20.78
CA ARG A 143 -56.22 14.85 22.15
C ARG A 143 -56.87 16.16 22.59
N GLU A 144 -56.17 17.28 22.43
CA GLU A 144 -56.68 18.62 22.78
C GLU A 144 -57.95 18.95 21.99
N THR A 145 -57.99 18.64 20.70
CA THR A 145 -59.18 18.86 19.85
C THR A 145 -60.38 18.03 20.35
N SER A 146 -60.15 16.76 20.72
CA SER A 146 -61.21 15.90 21.27
C SER A 146 -61.73 16.38 22.64
N GLU A 147 -60.84 16.96 23.45
CA GLU A 147 -61.17 17.52 24.76
C GLU A 147 -61.95 18.83 24.61
N ILE A 148 -61.54 19.71 23.69
CA ILE A 148 -62.29 20.91 23.33
C ILE A 148 -63.70 20.55 22.86
N GLN A 149 -63.83 19.60 21.92
CA GLN A 149 -65.15 19.14 21.44
C GLN A 149 -66.01 18.51 22.54
N ARG A 150 -65.40 17.90 23.56
CA ARG A 150 -66.12 17.39 24.73
C ARG A 150 -66.61 18.54 25.60
N LEU A 151 -65.74 19.50 25.92
CA LEU A 151 -66.07 20.67 26.73
C LEU A 151 -67.13 21.54 26.06
N GLU A 152 -67.04 21.75 24.74
CA GLU A 152 -68.06 22.47 23.96
C GLU A 152 -69.44 21.82 24.10
N ARG A 153 -69.51 20.48 24.02
CA ARG A 153 -70.76 19.73 24.24
C ARG A 153 -71.26 19.83 25.68
N GLU A 154 -70.37 19.80 26.66
CA GLU A 154 -70.73 19.97 28.08
C GLU A 154 -71.24 21.41 28.37
N ILE A 155 -70.60 22.43 27.81
CA ILE A 155 -71.02 23.84 27.89
C ILE A 155 -72.40 24.03 27.24
N GLU A 156 -72.64 23.43 26.08
CA GLU A 156 -73.93 23.52 25.39
C GLU A 156 -75.06 22.88 26.22
N LYS A 157 -74.80 21.73 26.86
CA LYS A 157 -75.76 21.11 27.81
C LYS A 157 -76.06 22.02 29.00
N VAL A 158 -75.04 22.66 29.58
CA VAL A 158 -75.22 23.60 30.70
C VAL A 158 -76.04 24.81 30.27
N LYS A 159 -75.79 25.37 29.08
CA LYS A 159 -76.59 26.48 28.53
C LYS A 159 -78.06 26.11 28.37
N GLN A 160 -78.35 24.90 27.88
CA GLN A 160 -79.72 24.40 27.74
C GLN A 160 -80.41 24.27 29.10
N LEU A 161 -79.72 23.76 30.12
CA LEU A 161 -80.27 23.64 31.49
C LEU A 161 -80.54 24.98 32.18
N ILE A 162 -79.83 26.04 31.82
CA ILE A 162 -80.05 27.40 32.37
C ILE A 162 -81.23 28.10 31.66
N GLN A 163 -81.51 27.75 30.41
CA GLN A 163 -82.61 28.33 29.62
C GLN A 163 -83.96 27.63 29.86
N SER A 164 -83.96 26.40 30.40
CA SER A 164 -85.15 25.63 30.81
C SER A 164 -85.55 25.91 32.25
#